data_AF-A0AAV5TRX3-F1
#
_entry.id   AF-A0AAV5TRX3-F1
#
_cell.length_a   1.000
_cell.length_b   1.000
_cell.length_c   1.000
_cell.angle_alpha   90.00
_cell.angle_beta   90.00
_cell.angle_gamma   90.00
#
_symmetry.space_group_name_H-M   'P 1'
#
loop_
_entity.id
_entity.type
_entity.pdbx_description
1 polymer ?
#
loop_
_entity_poly.entity_id
_entity_poly.type
_entity_poly.pdbx_seq_one_letter_code
_entity_poly.pdbx_strand_id
1 'polypeptide(L)' 'AKSFDLISTVVKDGLDGQNVRYLSQSLAQERVLAMKLDVNSSDPLREMMYCLIGSVGSMIEEMIERREM' A
#
# COMPACT_ATOMS: atom_id res chain seq x y z
N ALA A 1 -2.94 5.99 -7.38
CA ALA A 1 -1.91 5.68 -8.39
C ALA A 1 -0.92 4.67 -7.83
N LYS A 2 -0.25 4.97 -6.71
CA LYS A 2 0.79 4.11 -6.13
C LYS A 2 0.36 2.71 -5.66
N SER A 3 -0.89 2.53 -5.23
CA SER A 3 -1.44 1.19 -4.96
C SER A 3 -1.45 0.32 -6.22
N PHE A 4 -1.82 0.88 -7.37
CA PHE A 4 -1.79 0.19 -8.65
C PHE A 4 -0.36 -0.03 -9.15
N ASP A 5 0.55 0.92 -8.92
CA ASP A 5 1.96 0.76 -9.27
C ASP A 5 2.59 -0.40 -8.47
N LEU A 6 2.36 -0.44 -7.15
CA LEU A 6 2.79 -1.53 -6.28
C LEU A 6 2.23 -2.88 -6.73
N ILE A 7 0.91 -2.96 -6.97
CA ILE A 7 0.26 -4.18 -7.47
C ILE A 7 0.85 -4.59 -8.83
N SER A 8 1.03 -3.65 -9.76
CA SER A 8 1.60 -3.92 -11.07
C SER A 8 3.03 -4.45 -10.97
N THR A 9 3.87 -3.88 -10.11
CA THR A 9 5.23 -4.36 -9.89
C THR A 9 5.22 -5.76 -9.31
N VAL A 10 4.41 -6.02 -8.28
CA VAL A 10 4.31 -7.37 -7.69
C VAL A 10 3.82 -8.40 -8.71
N VAL A 11 2.85 -8.05 -9.56
CA VAL A 11 2.31 -8.97 -10.58
C VAL A 11 3.31 -9.24 -11.71
N LYS A 12 4.05 -8.23 -12.16
CA LYS A 12 4.96 -8.35 -13.31
C LYS A 12 6.34 -8.88 -12.92
N ASP A 13 6.88 -8.36 -11.83
CA ASP A 13 8.28 -8.56 -11.43
C ASP A 13 8.41 -9.48 -10.21
N GLY A 14 7.28 -9.90 -9.64
CA GLY A 14 7.23 -10.67 -8.41
C GLY A 14 7.58 -9.84 -7.18
N LEU A 15 7.70 -10.51 -6.03
CA LEU A 15 8.05 -9.87 -4.76
C LEU A 15 9.52 -9.39 -4.71
N ASP A 16 10.39 -9.87 -5.62
CA ASP A 16 11.80 -9.46 -5.72
C ASP A 16 12.01 -8.22 -6.60
N GLY A 17 10.95 -7.66 -7.17
CA GLY A 17 11.05 -6.43 -7.95
C GLY A 17 11.80 -5.38 -7.14
N GLN A 18 12.84 -4.78 -7.73
CA GLN A 18 13.79 -3.89 -7.03
C GLN A 18 13.12 -2.77 -6.21
N ASN A 19 11.88 -2.43 -6.53
CA ASN A 19 11.15 -1.32 -5.93
C ASN A 19 9.95 -1.74 -5.06
N VAL A 20 9.65 -3.02 -4.89
CA VAL A 20 8.43 -3.46 -4.16
C VAL A 20 8.40 -2.91 -2.73
N ARG A 21 9.50 -3.06 -1.97
CA ARG A 21 9.61 -2.51 -0.61
C ARG A 21 9.44 -1.00 -0.57
N TYR A 22 10.13 -0.30 -1.47
CA TYR A 22 10.04 1.15 -1.57
C TYR A 22 8.61 1.61 -1.90
N LEU A 23 7.95 0.94 -2.85
CA LEU A 23 6.58 1.22 -3.25
C LEU A 23 5.60 0.95 -2.10
N SER A 24 5.80 -0.13 -1.32
CA SER A 24 4.98 -0.40 -0.12
C SER A 24 5.11 0.71 0.93
N GLN A 25 6.34 1.08 1.28
CA GLN A 25 6.60 2.15 2.24
C GLN A 25 6.07 3.51 1.74
N SER A 26 6.27 3.82 0.45
CA SER A 26 5.74 5.04 -0.16
C SER A 26 4.22 5.07 -0.13
N LEU A 27 3.55 3.94 -0.37
CA LEU A 27 2.09 3.84 -0.31
C LEU A 27 1.56 4.08 1.11
N ALA A 28 2.24 3.52 2.12
CA ALA A 28 1.88 3.74 3.52
C ALA A 28 2.00 5.22 3.92
N GLN A 29 3.08 5.88 3.51
CA GLN A 29 3.29 7.31 3.79
C GLN A 29 2.25 8.19 3.08
N GLU A 30 1.96 7.93 1.81
CA GLU A 30 0.93 8.66 1.06
C GLU A 30 -0.45 8.48 1.67
N ARG A 31 -0.81 7.27 2.10
CA ARG A 31 -2.07 7.01 2.80
C ARG A 31 -2.18 7.86 4.06
N VAL A 32 -1.15 7.87 4.90
CA VAL A 32 -1.13 8.67 6.13
C VAL A 32 -1.25 10.15 5.83
N LEU A 33 -0.55 10.65 4.81
CA LEU A 33 -0.64 12.05 4.40
C LEU A 33 -2.03 12.39 3.87
N ALA A 34 -2.61 11.54 3.03
CA ALA A 34 -3.95 11.73 2.49
C ALA A 34 -5.00 11.78 3.60
N MET A 35 -4.94 10.87 4.58
CA MET A 35 -5.82 10.89 5.75
C MET A 35 -5.69 12.18 6.56
N LYS A 36 -4.46 12.67 6.75
CA LYS A 36 -4.20 13.91 7.52
C LYS A 36 -4.71 15.17 6.82
N LEU A 37 -4.62 15.22 5.50
CA LEU A 37 -5.03 16.38 4.70
C LEU A 37 -6.52 16.34 4.34
N ASP A 38 -7.18 15.20 4.54
CA ASP A 38 -8.59 15.04 4.23
C ASP A 38 -9.49 15.58 5.34
N VAL A 39 -10.13 16.72 5.03
CA VAL A 39 -11.13 17.38 5.88
C VAL A 39 -12.38 16.53 6.11
N ASN A 40 -12.64 15.55 5.25
CA ASN A 40 -13.75 14.61 5.33
C ASN A 40 -13.27 13.18 5.62
N SER A 41 -12.12 13.03 6.30
CA SER A 41 -11.54 11.72 6.64
C SER A 41 -12.46 10.83 7.47
N SER A 42 -13.47 11.39 8.15
CA SER A 42 -14.51 10.66 8.89
C SER A 42 -15.69 10.19 8.02
N ASP A 43 -15.71 10.51 6.73
CA ASP A 43 -16.67 9.92 5.80
C ASP A 43 -16.43 8.39 5.71
N PRO A 44 -17.44 7.55 5.95
CA PRO A 44 -17.25 6.10 6.01
C PRO A 44 -16.69 5.48 4.72
N LEU A 45 -17.03 6.04 3.56
CA LEU A 45 -16.51 5.53 2.28
C LEU A 45 -15.03 5.89 2.13
N ARG A 46 -14.62 7.08 2.59
CA ARG A 46 -13.21 7.47 2.59
C ARG A 46 -12.39 6.64 3.57
N GLU A 47 -12.89 6.43 4.78
CA GLU A 47 -12.27 5.55 5.76
C GLU A 47 -12.07 4.14 5.19
N MET A 48 -13.13 3.57 4.58
CA MET A 48 -13.05 2.27 3.94
C MET A 48 -11.95 2.20 2.86
N MET A 49 -11.80 3.26 2.06
CA MET A 49 -10.75 3.33 1.04
C MET A 49 -9.35 3.37 1.64
N TYR A 50 -9.14 4.12 2.72
CA TYR A 50 -7.87 4.13 3.43
C TYR A 50 -7.55 2.77 4.04
N CYS A 51 -8.52 2.13 4.69
CA CYS A 51 -8.38 0.78 5.22
C CYS A 51 -8.01 -0.21 4.13
N LEU A 52 -8.70 -0.19 2.99
CA LEU A 52 -8.41 -1.07 1.85
C LEU A 52 -6.98 -0.90 1.34
N ILE A 53 -6.54 0.35 1.12
CA ILE A 53 -5.17 0.64 0.70
C ILE A 53 -4.16 0.11 1.72
N GLY A 54 -4.47 0.23 3.01
CA GLY A 54 -3.64 -0.31 4.07
C GLY A 54 -3.56 -1.83 4.08
N SER A 55 -4.70 -2.51 3.92
CA SER A 55 -4.73 -3.98 3.85
C SER A 55 -3.90 -4.51 2.68
N VAL A 56 -3.96 -3.86 1.50
CA VAL A 56 -3.12 -4.25 0.35
C VAL A 56 -1.62 -4.12 0.68
N GLY A 57 -1.20 -3.00 1.28
CA GLY A 57 0.19 -2.81 1.70
C GLY A 57 0.65 -3.87 2.70
N SER A 58 -0.14 -4.11 3.75
CA SER A 58 0.18 -5.12 4.77
C SER A 58 0.23 -6.54 4.22
N MET A 59 -0.66 -6.91 3.30
CA MET A 59 -0.61 -8.22 2.64
C MET A 59 0.70 -8.41 1.87
N ILE A 60 1.13 -7.39 1.13
CA ILE A 60 2.37 -7.45 0.34
C ILE A 60 3.59 -7.51 1.27
N GLU A 61 3.60 -6.74 2.37
CA GLU A 61 4.66 -6.81 3.39
C GLU A 61 4.75 -8.19 4.03
N GLU A 62 3.63 -8.80 4.42
CA GLU A 62 3.61 -10.15 4.98
C GLU A 62 4.10 -11.20 3.96
N MET A 63 3.75 -11.04 2.68
CA MET A 63 4.25 -11.92 1.62
C MET A 63 5.77 -11.81 1.43
N ILE A 64 6.34 -10.63 1.60
CA ILE A 64 7.80 -10.42 1.57
C ILE A 64 8.45 -11.11 2.78
N GLU A 65 7.94 -10.86 3.99
CA GLU A 65 8.48 -11.41 5.24
C GLU A 65 8.49 -12.94 5.23
N ARG A 66 7.38 -13.58 4.83
CA ARG A 66 7.27 -15.05 4.74
C ARG A 66 8.23 -15.69 3.75
N ARG A 67 8.74 -14.93 2.79
CA ARG A 67 9.67 -15.43 1.77
C ARG A 67 11.14 -15.32 2.20
N GLU A 68 11.43 -14.44 3.15
CA GLU A 68 12.78 -14.25 3.70
C GLU A 68 13.08 -15.17 4.90
N MET A 69 12.04 -15.84 5.41
CA MET A 69 12.14 -16.92 6.40
C MET A 69 12.49 -18.25 5.75
#